data_AF-A0A344PP47-F1
#
_entry.id   AF-A0A344PP47-F1
#
_cell.length_a   1.000
_cell.length_b   1.000
_cell.length_c   1.000
_cell.angle_alpha   90.00
_cell.angle_beta   90.00
_cell.angle_gamma   90.00
#
_symmetry.space_group_name_H-M   'P 1'
#
loop_
_entity.id
_entity.type
_entity.pdbx_description
1 polymer ?
#
loop_
_entity_poly.entity_id
_entity_poly.type
_entity_poly.pdbx_seq_one_letter_code
_entity_poly.pdbx_strand_id
1 'polypeptide(L)'
;MHCPAAAGLALTVALLGAQSAAAQAPLPTTSEEISVPSGHKARWLDTVNDVPGPAGLTYRYRFVMPDLAKLVPATDGPAGEELTEEDMAELDGLGSAPATPGQMMDMAPIDGGSGTEVGELGEAELVDPEDLDLPDFRPEDFAEGAEADADQPGALPPDPDLLLQDPVHGDIVWLCDNWVLPRLDPAKPLPGQVVISLADRPTTFGEADLQAIQLFEAFAIAPDRKSCIWQGF
;
A
#
# COMPACT_ATOMS: atom_id res chain seq x y z
N MET A 1 -15.27 -33.06 95.92
CA MET A 1 -15.59 -32.00 94.93
C MET A 1 -14.32 -31.73 94.16
N HIS A 2 -14.26 -32.11 92.88
CA HIS A 2 -13.49 -31.54 91.76
C HIS A 2 -13.66 -32.50 90.58
N CYS A 3 -14.16 -31.94 89.48
CA CYS A 3 -14.45 -32.49 88.15
C CYS A 3 -13.40 -31.87 87.18
N PRO A 4 -13.40 -32.16 85.87
CA PRO A 4 -12.98 -33.35 85.11
C PRO A 4 -11.76 -33.04 84.19
N ALA A 5 -11.35 -33.96 83.31
CA ALA A 5 -11.16 -33.66 81.87
C ALA A 5 -10.70 -34.88 81.06
N ALA A 6 -11.48 -35.21 80.03
CA ALA A 6 -11.30 -36.28 79.08
C ALA A 6 -10.38 -35.84 77.91
N ALA A 7 -9.65 -36.82 77.38
CA ALA A 7 -8.74 -36.67 76.24
C ALA A 7 -9.49 -36.30 74.95
N GLY A 8 -9.09 -35.19 74.33
CA GLY A 8 -9.55 -34.75 73.01
C GLY A 8 -8.84 -35.52 71.89
N LEU A 9 -9.62 -36.23 71.08
CA LEU A 9 -9.19 -36.86 69.84
C LEU A 9 -9.14 -35.79 68.74
N ALA A 10 -7.94 -35.39 68.31
CA ALA A 10 -7.78 -34.46 67.20
C ALA A 10 -7.92 -35.21 65.86
N LEU A 11 -9.00 -34.94 65.14
CA LEU A 11 -9.27 -35.45 63.79
C LEU A 11 -8.63 -34.49 62.77
N THR A 12 -7.47 -34.86 62.22
CA THR A 12 -6.84 -34.12 61.12
C THR A 12 -7.50 -34.49 59.80
N VAL A 13 -8.26 -33.56 59.22
CA VAL A 13 -8.82 -33.67 57.86
C VAL A 13 -7.71 -33.39 56.85
N ALA A 14 -7.26 -34.42 56.14
CA ALA A 14 -6.35 -34.27 55.00
C ALA A 14 -7.15 -33.82 53.77
N LEU A 15 -7.08 -32.53 53.43
CA LEU A 15 -7.56 -32.02 52.15
C LEU A 15 -6.56 -32.42 51.04
N LEU A 16 -6.93 -33.44 50.26
CA LEU A 16 -6.30 -33.74 48.98
C LEU A 16 -6.74 -32.66 47.97
N GLY A 17 -5.88 -31.67 47.72
CA GLY A 17 -6.05 -30.73 46.62
C GLY A 17 -5.80 -31.44 45.29
N ALA A 18 -6.85 -31.57 44.48
CA ALA A 18 -6.72 -31.95 43.08
C ALA A 18 -6.21 -30.75 42.29
N GLN A 19 -4.93 -30.77 41.92
CA GLN A 19 -4.32 -29.77 41.04
C GLN A 19 -4.78 -30.08 39.61
N SER A 20 -5.87 -29.48 39.16
CA SER A 20 -6.26 -29.51 37.74
C SER A 20 -5.25 -28.68 36.95
N ALA A 21 -4.25 -29.34 36.36
CA ALA A 21 -3.49 -28.75 35.27
C ALA A 21 -4.47 -28.55 34.10
N ALA A 22 -4.92 -27.31 33.90
CA ALA A 22 -5.61 -26.93 32.68
C ALA A 22 -4.62 -27.17 31.53
N ALA A 23 -4.83 -28.24 30.78
CA ALA A 23 -4.20 -28.38 29.48
C ALA A 23 -4.66 -27.18 28.64
N GLN A 24 -3.77 -26.21 28.42
CA GLN A 24 -3.98 -25.28 27.32
C GLN A 24 -4.15 -26.12 26.06
N ALA A 25 -5.35 -26.12 25.48
CA ALA A 25 -5.53 -26.58 24.12
C ALA A 25 -4.54 -25.80 23.23
N PRO A 26 -3.85 -26.45 22.28
CA PRO A 26 -3.08 -25.70 21.29
C PRO A 26 -4.07 -24.74 20.61
N LEU A 27 -3.72 -23.47 20.54
CA LEU A 27 -4.41 -22.53 19.65
C LEU A 27 -4.51 -23.18 18.26
N PRO A 28 -5.62 -23.07 17.52
CA PRO A 28 -5.65 -23.54 16.15
C PRO A 28 -4.62 -22.73 15.33
N THR A 29 -3.45 -23.32 15.09
CA THR A 29 -2.32 -22.75 14.35
C THR A 29 -2.35 -23.11 12.87
N THR A 30 -3.48 -23.54 12.32
CA THR A 30 -3.60 -23.72 10.87
C THR A 30 -3.89 -22.37 10.24
N SER A 31 -2.87 -21.51 10.25
CA SER A 31 -2.74 -20.41 9.31
C SER A 31 -2.42 -21.06 7.97
N GLU A 32 -3.47 -21.42 7.23
CA GLU A 32 -3.35 -22.04 5.92
C GLU A 32 -2.69 -21.04 4.96
N GLU A 33 -1.57 -21.44 4.36
CA GLU A 33 -0.88 -20.63 3.36
C GLU A 33 -1.69 -20.60 2.06
N ILE A 34 -2.04 -19.40 1.64
CA ILE A 34 -2.79 -19.09 0.43
C ILE A 34 -1.77 -18.73 -0.65
N SER A 35 -1.71 -19.52 -1.71
CA SER A 35 -0.88 -19.19 -2.87
C SER A 35 -1.63 -18.19 -3.76
N VAL A 36 -1.02 -17.04 -4.02
CA VAL A 36 -1.57 -16.01 -4.90
C VAL A 36 -0.95 -16.10 -6.31
N PRO A 37 -1.60 -15.54 -7.35
CA PRO A 37 -1.14 -15.65 -8.75
C PRO A 37 0.30 -15.18 -9.02
N SER A 38 0.79 -14.18 -8.29
CA SER A 38 2.19 -13.72 -8.36
C SER A 38 3.23 -14.75 -7.91
N GLY A 39 2.80 -15.86 -7.29
CA GLY A 39 3.67 -16.89 -6.72
C GLY A 39 3.97 -16.70 -5.23
N HIS A 40 3.60 -15.55 -4.66
CA HIS A 40 3.78 -15.27 -3.23
C HIS A 40 2.82 -16.06 -2.34
N LYS A 41 3.12 -16.08 -1.03
CA LYS A 41 2.30 -16.72 -0.01
C LYS A 41 1.66 -15.66 0.86
N ALA A 42 0.34 -15.63 0.86
CA ALA A 42 -0.45 -14.89 1.82
C ALA A 42 -0.95 -15.84 2.91
N ARG A 43 -1.22 -15.33 4.10
CA ARG A 43 -1.93 -16.05 5.15
C ARG A 43 -3.05 -15.18 5.67
N TRP A 44 -4.20 -15.76 5.94
CA TRP A 44 -5.28 -15.04 6.61
C TRP A 44 -4.89 -14.75 8.07
N LEU A 45 -5.12 -13.51 8.50
CA LEU A 45 -4.87 -13.04 9.86
C LEU A 45 -6.18 -13.06 10.66
N ASP A 46 -7.14 -12.22 10.26
CA ASP A 46 -8.46 -12.15 10.85
C ASP A 46 -9.47 -11.44 9.90
N THR A 47 -10.73 -11.40 10.31
CA THR A 47 -11.78 -10.62 9.65
C THR A 47 -12.43 -9.70 10.66
N VAL A 48 -12.45 -8.40 10.35
CA VAL A 48 -13.06 -7.36 11.19
C VAL A 48 -14.37 -6.91 10.54
N ASN A 49 -15.47 -6.94 11.29
CA ASN A 49 -16.81 -6.67 10.76
C ASN A 49 -17.76 -5.98 11.78
N ASP A 50 -17.23 -5.58 12.92
CA ASP A 50 -17.92 -4.92 14.03
C ASP A 50 -17.87 -3.38 13.97
N VAL A 51 -17.08 -2.83 13.03
CA VAL A 51 -16.96 -1.39 12.80
C VAL A 51 -17.62 -1.00 11.47
N PRO A 52 -18.74 -0.24 11.50
CA PRO A 52 -19.33 0.31 10.28
C PRO A 52 -18.36 1.29 9.58
N GLY A 53 -18.22 1.19 8.27
CA GLY A 53 -17.52 2.16 7.45
C GLY A 53 -18.46 3.25 6.90
N PRO A 54 -17.93 4.23 6.14
CA PRO A 54 -18.72 5.30 5.52
C PRO A 54 -19.80 4.78 4.58
N ALA A 55 -19.55 3.64 3.94
CA ALA A 55 -20.49 2.94 3.04
C ALA A 55 -21.45 1.98 3.78
N GLY A 56 -21.50 2.02 5.12
CA GLY A 56 -22.34 1.14 5.93
C GLY A 56 -21.59 -0.09 6.46
N LEU A 57 -22.16 -1.28 6.32
CA LEU A 57 -21.55 -2.52 6.80
C LEU A 57 -20.26 -2.80 6.02
N THR A 58 -19.10 -2.75 6.68
CA THR A 58 -17.81 -3.03 6.05
C THR A 58 -17.20 -4.31 6.63
N TYR A 59 -16.80 -5.23 5.76
CA TYR A 59 -16.02 -6.40 6.16
C TYR A 59 -14.58 -6.22 5.73
N ARG A 60 -13.65 -6.17 6.69
CA ARG A 60 -12.22 -6.08 6.43
C ARG A 60 -11.58 -7.45 6.60
N TYR A 61 -11.11 -8.04 5.51
CA TYR A 61 -10.33 -9.27 5.52
C TYR A 61 -8.85 -8.93 5.54
N ARG A 62 -8.15 -9.37 6.58
CA ARG A 62 -6.75 -9.03 6.81
C ARG A 62 -5.88 -10.23 6.50
N PHE A 63 -4.85 -10.02 5.71
CA PHE A 63 -3.89 -11.01 5.26
C PHE A 63 -2.47 -10.53 5.55
N VAL A 64 -1.56 -11.49 5.70
CA VAL A 64 -0.13 -11.23 5.81
C VAL A 64 0.60 -11.93 4.68
N MET A 65 1.44 -11.20 3.95
CA MET A 65 2.33 -11.70 2.91
C MET A 65 3.76 -11.27 3.27
N PRO A 66 4.58 -12.13 3.89
CA PRO A 66 5.91 -11.75 4.40
C PRO A 66 6.85 -11.11 3.37
N ASP A 67 6.68 -11.45 2.08
CA ASP A 67 7.51 -10.93 0.99
C ASP A 67 6.99 -9.61 0.40
N LEU A 68 5.89 -9.04 0.91
CA LEU A 68 5.26 -7.83 0.36
C LEU A 68 6.24 -6.64 0.26
N ALA A 69 7.14 -6.51 1.24
CA ALA A 69 8.17 -5.46 1.27
C ALA A 69 9.16 -5.52 0.09
N LYS A 70 9.25 -6.64 -0.62
CA LYS A 70 10.10 -6.81 -1.80
C LYS A 70 9.40 -6.38 -3.10
N LEU A 71 8.08 -6.22 -3.05
CA LEU A 71 7.23 -5.96 -4.22
C LEU A 71 6.80 -4.51 -4.31
N VAL A 72 6.58 -3.88 -3.17
CA VAL A 72 6.29 -2.46 -3.10
C VAL A 72 7.62 -1.71 -3.12
N PRO A 73 7.86 -0.80 -4.07
CA PRO A 73 9.04 0.06 -4.05
C PRO A 73 9.09 0.78 -2.71
N ALA A 74 10.12 0.51 -1.91
CA ALA A 74 10.33 1.26 -0.69
C ALA A 74 10.67 2.70 -1.07
N THR A 75 9.98 3.67 -0.49
CA THR A 75 10.58 5.01 -0.35
C THR A 75 11.73 4.86 0.64
N ASP A 76 12.92 5.33 0.30
CA ASP A 76 14.03 5.36 1.26
C ASP A 76 13.62 6.20 2.49
N GLY A 77 13.79 5.65 3.69
CA GLY A 77 13.54 6.33 4.98
C GLY A 77 12.28 5.87 5.74
N PRO A 78 12.25 6.00 7.08
CA PRO A 78 11.06 5.70 7.88
C PRO A 78 9.92 6.67 7.57
N ALA A 79 8.69 6.15 7.49
CA ALA A 79 7.47 6.94 7.44
C ALA A 79 7.32 7.73 8.76
N GLY A 80 7.83 8.96 8.79
CA GLY A 80 7.79 9.84 9.96
C GLY A 80 9.14 10.39 10.42
N GLU A 81 10.19 10.35 9.60
CA GLU A 81 11.32 11.26 9.82
C GLU A 81 10.79 12.71 9.78
N GLU A 82 10.95 13.41 10.90
CA GLU A 82 10.64 14.83 10.99
C GLU A 82 11.61 15.55 10.05
N LEU A 83 11.08 16.10 8.96
CA LEU A 83 11.87 16.89 8.02
C LEU A 83 12.62 17.94 8.84
N THR A 84 13.95 17.89 8.79
CA THR A 84 14.75 18.84 9.54
C THR A 84 14.56 20.23 8.96
N GLU A 85 14.90 21.27 9.73
CA GLU A 85 14.92 22.64 9.20
C GLU A 85 15.91 22.78 8.02
N GLU A 86 16.89 21.88 7.93
CA GLU A 86 17.82 21.78 6.81
C GLU A 86 17.15 21.16 5.58
N ASP A 87 16.38 20.06 5.73
CA ASP A 87 15.60 19.46 4.64
C ASP A 87 14.52 20.42 4.10
N MET A 88 13.84 21.15 5.01
CA MET A 88 12.87 22.18 4.61
C MET A 88 13.54 23.35 3.89
N ALA A 89 14.75 23.74 4.28
CA ALA A 89 15.51 24.78 3.60
C ALA A 89 16.00 24.35 2.22
N GLU A 90 16.39 23.08 2.04
CA GLU A 90 16.75 22.53 0.73
C GLU A 90 15.55 22.48 -0.22
N LEU A 91 14.37 22.08 0.28
CA LEU A 91 13.13 22.07 -0.51
C LEU A 91 12.68 23.48 -0.94
N ASP A 92 12.85 24.49 -0.08
CA ASP A 92 12.57 25.90 -0.42
C ASP A 92 13.55 26.44 -1.48
N GLY A 93 14.77 25.89 -1.51
CA GLY A 93 15.78 26.14 -2.53
C GLY A 93 15.46 25.54 -3.91
N LEU A 94 14.68 24.46 -3.98
CA LEU A 94 14.25 23.86 -5.25
C LEU A 94 13.15 24.69 -5.96
N GLY A 95 12.35 25.43 -5.20
CA GLY A 95 11.41 26.42 -5.74
C GLY A 95 12.05 27.78 -6.03
N SER A 96 13.23 28.03 -5.46
CA SER A 96 14.00 29.26 -5.57
C SER A 96 15.41 28.96 -6.09
N ALA A 97 15.52 28.37 -7.28
CA ALA A 97 16.80 28.39 -7.97
C ALA A 97 17.24 29.87 -8.04
N PRO A 98 18.38 30.27 -7.43
CA PRO A 98 18.88 31.61 -7.66
C PRO A 98 19.09 31.70 -9.16
N ALA A 99 18.44 32.67 -9.81
CA ALA A 99 18.82 33.02 -11.16
C ALA A 99 20.33 33.26 -11.13
N THR A 100 21.10 32.34 -11.71
CA THR A 100 22.54 32.48 -11.84
C THR A 100 22.75 33.85 -12.46
N PRO A 101 23.58 34.76 -11.90
CA PRO A 101 23.89 36.01 -12.57
C PRO A 101 24.56 35.70 -13.90
N GLY A 102 23.77 35.67 -14.98
CA GLY A 102 24.14 35.12 -16.29
C GLY A 102 23.06 34.26 -16.98
N GLN A 103 21.99 33.82 -16.29
CA GLN A 103 20.84 33.12 -16.89
C GLN A 103 19.54 33.94 -16.87
N MET A 104 19.64 35.25 -16.63
CA MET A 104 18.67 36.16 -17.21
C MET A 104 18.80 36.05 -18.73
N MET A 105 17.94 35.23 -19.33
CA MET A 105 17.63 35.34 -20.76
C MET A 105 17.49 36.82 -21.06
N ASP A 106 18.24 37.27 -22.06
CA ASP A 106 18.28 38.64 -22.54
C ASP A 106 16.89 38.98 -23.12
N MET A 107 15.93 39.28 -22.25
CA MET A 107 14.75 40.04 -22.65
C MET A 107 15.25 41.44 -22.91
N ALA A 108 15.77 41.64 -24.13
CA ALA A 108 16.05 42.96 -24.64
C ALA A 108 14.82 43.84 -24.37
N PRO A 109 15.00 45.09 -23.91
CA PRO A 109 13.89 45.99 -23.73
C PRO A 109 13.21 46.12 -25.09
N ILE A 110 11.98 45.61 -25.17
CA ILE A 110 11.05 45.96 -26.24
C ILE A 110 10.92 47.48 -26.21
N ASP A 111 11.57 48.13 -27.16
CA ASP A 111 11.55 49.57 -27.30
C ASP A 111 10.09 49.99 -27.48
N GLY A 112 9.52 50.58 -26.44
CA GLY A 112 8.18 51.15 -26.41
C GLY A 112 8.15 52.44 -27.24
N GLY A 113 8.56 52.36 -28.49
CA GLY A 113 8.81 53.47 -29.39
C GLY A 113 8.13 53.28 -30.74
N SER A 114 6.89 53.79 -30.82
CA SER A 114 6.10 54.04 -32.04
C SER A 114 5.34 52.87 -32.65
N GLY A 115 4.07 52.80 -32.23
CA GLY A 115 2.88 52.33 -32.95
C GLY A 115 3.07 51.48 -34.21
N THR A 116 2.65 50.23 -34.11
CA THR A 116 2.14 49.49 -35.26
C THR A 116 0.86 48.79 -34.82
N GLU A 117 -0.19 49.03 -35.59
CA GLU A 117 -1.52 48.47 -35.40
C GLU A 117 -1.42 46.94 -35.40
N VAL A 118 -1.99 46.29 -34.38
CA VAL A 118 -2.11 44.81 -34.35
C VAL A 118 -3.11 44.41 -35.43
N GLY A 119 -2.58 44.04 -36.58
CA GLY A 119 -3.33 43.35 -37.63
C GLY A 119 -3.61 41.91 -37.24
N GLU A 120 -4.74 41.39 -37.75
CA GLU A 120 -5.18 39.99 -37.65
C GLU A 120 -4.01 39.01 -37.88
N LEU A 121 -3.81 38.06 -36.95
CA LEU A 121 -2.72 37.09 -36.98
C LEU A 121 -2.84 36.24 -38.26
N GLY A 122 -2.06 36.58 -39.28
CA GLY A 122 -1.92 35.76 -40.48
C GLY A 122 -1.07 34.52 -40.19
N GLU A 123 -1.35 33.42 -40.89
CA GLU A 123 -0.67 32.13 -40.87
C GLU A 123 0.88 32.14 -41.00
N ALA A 124 1.52 33.31 -41.11
CA ALA A 124 2.96 33.49 -41.24
C ALA A 124 3.74 33.51 -39.91
N GLU A 125 3.07 33.36 -38.76
CA GLU A 125 3.73 33.27 -37.44
C GLU A 125 3.62 31.85 -36.84
N LEU A 126 3.46 30.84 -37.70
CA LEU A 126 3.71 29.45 -37.35
C LEU A 126 5.17 29.16 -37.69
N VAL A 127 5.99 28.92 -36.66
CA VAL A 127 7.39 28.50 -36.86
C VAL A 127 7.38 27.18 -37.62
N ASP A 128 8.05 27.15 -38.77
CA ASP A 128 8.20 25.94 -39.56
C ASP A 128 9.06 24.94 -38.76
N PRO A 129 8.58 23.71 -38.51
CA PRO A 129 9.38 22.69 -37.82
C PRO A 129 10.71 22.39 -38.52
N GLU A 130 10.86 22.69 -39.82
CA GLU A 130 12.12 22.54 -40.56
C GLU A 130 13.16 23.64 -40.24
N ASP A 131 12.71 24.79 -39.70
CA ASP A 131 13.59 25.88 -39.26
C ASP A 131 14.07 25.69 -37.81
N LEU A 132 13.54 24.67 -37.11
CA LEU A 132 14.02 24.25 -35.81
C LEU A 132 15.18 23.27 -36.00
N ASP A 133 16.38 23.65 -35.56
CA ASP A 133 17.60 22.81 -35.60
C ASP A 133 17.53 21.72 -34.51
N LEU A 134 16.51 20.87 -34.62
CA LEU A 134 16.27 19.73 -33.75
C LEU A 134 17.03 18.52 -34.32
N PRO A 135 17.74 17.76 -33.47
CA PRO A 135 18.34 16.52 -33.92
C PRO A 135 17.25 15.57 -34.44
N ASP A 136 17.52 14.91 -35.59
CA ASP A 136 16.65 13.91 -36.20
C ASP A 136 16.66 12.64 -35.35
N PHE A 137 15.81 12.60 -34.33
CA PHE A 137 15.68 11.43 -33.46
C PHE A 137 14.97 10.30 -34.21
N ARG A 138 15.74 9.39 -34.78
CA ARG A 138 15.20 8.19 -35.41
C ARG A 138 15.02 7.10 -34.34
N PRO A 139 14.01 6.22 -34.48
CA PRO A 139 13.86 5.05 -33.59
C PRO A 139 15.12 4.19 -33.52
N GLU A 140 15.91 4.21 -34.60
CA GLU A 140 17.17 3.50 -34.79
C GLU A 140 18.28 4.04 -33.87
N ASP A 141 18.26 5.34 -33.56
CA ASP A 141 19.27 6.00 -32.70
C ASP A 141 19.10 5.62 -31.22
N PHE A 142 17.92 5.11 -30.84
CA PHE A 142 17.66 4.53 -29.52
C PHE A 142 17.93 3.01 -29.47
N ALA A 143 18.10 2.36 -30.64
CA ALA A 143 18.30 0.92 -30.72
C ALA A 143 19.74 0.49 -30.42
N GLU A 144 20.73 1.36 -30.64
CA GLU A 144 22.15 1.04 -30.42
C GLU A 144 22.58 0.99 -28.93
N GLY A 145 21.65 1.28 -28.00
CA GLY A 145 21.81 1.03 -26.56
C GLY A 145 20.72 0.15 -25.94
N ALA A 146 19.75 -0.32 -26.74
CA ALA A 146 18.60 -1.09 -26.26
C ALA A 146 18.86 -2.60 -26.16
N GLU A 147 20.02 -3.07 -26.63
CA GLU A 147 20.62 -4.30 -26.12
C GLU A 147 21.15 -4.01 -24.71
N ALA A 148 20.22 -3.71 -23.79
CA ALA A 148 20.52 -3.60 -22.39
C ALA A 148 21.26 -4.87 -21.99
N ASP A 149 22.47 -4.71 -21.46
CA ASP A 149 23.11 -5.77 -20.68
C ASP A 149 22.08 -6.19 -19.64
N ALA A 150 21.39 -7.30 -19.89
CA ALA A 150 20.33 -7.85 -19.04
C ALA A 150 20.85 -8.29 -17.66
N ASP A 151 22.12 -8.01 -17.38
CA ASP A 151 22.86 -8.26 -16.15
C ASP A 151 23.18 -6.97 -15.37
N GLN A 152 22.71 -5.79 -15.84
CA GLN A 152 22.80 -4.54 -15.05
C GLN A 152 21.68 -4.48 -14.00
N PRO A 153 22.00 -4.53 -12.69
CA PRO A 153 21.01 -4.29 -11.65
C PRO A 153 20.50 -2.85 -11.76
N GLY A 154 19.23 -2.67 -12.15
CA GLY A 154 18.56 -1.36 -12.20
C GLY A 154 18.13 -0.88 -13.58
N ALA A 155 18.29 -1.67 -14.66
CA ALA A 155 17.67 -1.33 -15.94
C ALA A 155 16.14 -1.36 -15.80
N LEU A 156 15.48 -0.22 -16.03
CA LEU A 156 14.03 -0.13 -16.05
C LEU A 156 13.47 -0.95 -17.23
N PRO A 157 12.35 -1.68 -17.04
CA PRO A 157 11.72 -2.43 -18.13
C PRO A 157 11.35 -1.49 -19.29
N PRO A 158 11.47 -1.95 -20.54
CA PRO A 158 11.22 -1.13 -21.73
C PRO A 158 9.74 -0.74 -21.90
N ASP A 159 8.85 -1.41 -21.18
CA ASP A 159 7.43 -1.12 -21.17
C ASP A 159 7.07 -0.24 -19.95
N PRO A 160 6.75 1.06 -20.16
CA PRO A 160 6.38 1.96 -19.07
C PRO A 160 5.08 1.54 -18.37
N ASP A 161 4.19 0.83 -19.05
CA ASP A 161 2.91 0.41 -18.46
C ASP A 161 3.12 -0.63 -17.34
N LEU A 162 4.19 -1.44 -17.42
CA LEU A 162 4.55 -2.38 -16.35
C LEU A 162 5.05 -1.68 -15.08
N LEU A 163 5.58 -0.47 -15.20
CA LEU A 163 5.98 0.36 -14.06
C LEU A 163 4.80 1.10 -13.42
N LEU A 164 3.72 1.31 -14.17
CA LEU A 164 2.50 1.96 -13.69
C LEU A 164 1.51 0.97 -13.04
N GLN A 165 1.68 -0.32 -13.25
CA GLN A 165 0.84 -1.34 -12.61
C GLN A 165 1.28 -1.56 -11.17
N ASP A 166 0.33 -1.53 -10.23
CA ASP A 166 0.58 -2.01 -8.88
C ASP A 166 0.90 -3.52 -8.95
N PRO A 167 2.11 -3.95 -8.55
CA PRO A 167 2.55 -5.34 -8.69
C PRO A 167 1.71 -6.32 -7.87
N VAL A 168 0.91 -5.84 -6.91
CA VAL A 168 0.16 -6.65 -5.95
C VAL A 168 -1.36 -6.60 -6.21
N HIS A 169 -1.85 -5.67 -7.03
CA HIS A 169 -3.28 -5.50 -7.31
C HIS A 169 -3.94 -6.80 -7.79
N GLY A 170 -3.32 -7.52 -8.73
CA GLY A 170 -3.84 -8.79 -9.25
C GLY A 170 -4.03 -9.87 -8.19
N ASP A 171 -3.13 -9.92 -7.20
CA ASP A 171 -3.25 -10.86 -6.08
C ASP A 171 -4.39 -10.47 -5.14
N ILE A 172 -4.57 -9.17 -4.89
CA ILE A 172 -5.61 -8.66 -4.01
C ILE A 172 -7.00 -8.89 -4.62
N VAL A 173 -7.16 -8.65 -5.92
CA VAL A 173 -8.36 -9.02 -6.69
C VAL A 173 -8.62 -10.52 -6.57
N TRP A 174 -7.60 -11.34 -6.80
CA TRP A 174 -7.72 -12.79 -6.71
C TRP A 174 -8.13 -13.26 -5.31
N LEU A 175 -7.56 -12.69 -4.24
CA LEU A 175 -7.95 -12.97 -2.86
C LEU A 175 -9.41 -12.63 -2.62
N CYS A 176 -9.91 -11.52 -3.20
CA CYS A 176 -11.31 -11.17 -3.08
C CYS A 176 -12.21 -12.22 -3.75
N ASP A 177 -11.99 -12.50 -5.03
CA ASP A 177 -12.85 -13.39 -5.82
C ASP A 177 -12.78 -14.86 -5.39
N ASN A 178 -11.59 -15.35 -5.07
CA ASN A 178 -11.34 -16.79 -4.89
C ASN A 178 -11.29 -17.20 -3.42
N TRP A 179 -11.00 -16.26 -2.51
CA TRP A 179 -10.89 -16.57 -1.09
C TRP A 179 -12.00 -15.93 -0.27
N VAL A 180 -12.24 -14.63 -0.44
CA VAL A 180 -13.22 -13.89 0.37
C VAL A 180 -14.65 -14.16 -0.05
N LEU A 181 -14.96 -14.05 -1.35
CA LEU A 181 -16.32 -14.20 -1.87
C LEU A 181 -16.97 -15.54 -1.47
N PRO A 182 -16.28 -16.71 -1.56
CA PRO A 182 -16.86 -17.98 -1.12
C PRO A 182 -17.10 -18.08 0.40
N ARG A 183 -16.50 -17.20 1.20
CA ARG A 183 -16.61 -17.17 2.66
C ARG A 183 -17.66 -16.17 3.15
N LEU A 184 -18.30 -15.42 2.27
CA LEU A 184 -19.44 -14.60 2.62
C LEU A 184 -20.67 -15.48 2.89
N ASP A 185 -21.38 -15.19 3.98
CA ASP A 185 -22.60 -15.90 4.32
C ASP A 185 -23.72 -15.57 3.31
N PRO A 186 -24.24 -16.54 2.55
CA PRO A 186 -25.31 -16.30 1.59
C PRO A 186 -26.63 -15.90 2.24
N ALA A 187 -26.84 -16.19 3.53
CA ALA A 187 -28.04 -15.84 4.27
C ALA A 187 -28.01 -14.40 4.84
N LYS A 188 -26.83 -13.76 4.90
CA LYS A 188 -26.68 -12.39 5.41
C LYS A 188 -26.79 -11.35 4.30
N PRO A 189 -27.24 -10.12 4.59
CA PRO A 189 -27.12 -9.00 3.66
C PRO A 189 -25.68 -8.83 3.18
N LEU A 190 -25.51 -8.37 1.94
CA LEU A 190 -24.18 -8.02 1.44
C LEU A 190 -23.62 -6.84 2.24
N PRO A 191 -22.31 -6.86 2.56
CA PRO A 191 -21.67 -5.67 3.08
C PRO A 191 -21.71 -4.56 2.03
N GLY A 192 -21.83 -3.31 2.48
CA GLY A 192 -21.70 -2.14 1.59
C GLY A 192 -20.29 -2.03 1.01
N GLN A 193 -19.29 -2.61 1.68
CA GLN A 193 -17.91 -2.65 1.22
C GLN A 193 -17.16 -3.85 1.83
N VAL A 194 -16.32 -4.49 1.03
CA VAL A 194 -15.29 -5.43 1.47
C VAL A 194 -13.94 -4.75 1.31
N VAL A 195 -13.14 -4.72 2.38
CA VAL A 195 -11.77 -4.20 2.34
C VAL A 195 -10.82 -5.37 2.48
N ILE A 196 -9.95 -5.57 1.49
CA ILE A 196 -8.80 -6.48 1.61
C ILE A 196 -7.65 -5.66 2.16
N SER A 197 -7.06 -6.11 3.25
CA SER A 197 -5.87 -5.51 3.84
C SER A 197 -4.74 -6.52 3.79
N LEU A 198 -3.66 -6.18 3.10
CA LEU A 198 -2.50 -7.03 2.92
C LEU A 198 -1.28 -6.36 3.54
N ALA A 199 -0.69 -7.01 4.54
CA ALA A 199 0.47 -6.48 5.26
C ALA A 199 1.70 -7.41 5.12
N ASP A 200 2.91 -6.86 5.23
CA ASP A 200 4.14 -7.67 5.27
C ASP A 200 4.28 -8.46 6.59
N ARG A 201 3.64 -7.97 7.66
CA ARG A 201 3.67 -8.56 9.00
C ARG A 201 2.30 -8.46 9.68
N PRO A 202 2.01 -9.29 10.70
CA PRO A 202 0.75 -9.17 11.42
C PRO A 202 0.72 -7.86 12.21
N THR A 203 -0.39 -7.13 12.07
CA THR A 203 -0.66 -5.89 12.81
C THR A 203 -1.77 -6.08 13.84
N THR A 204 -1.89 -5.17 14.80
CA THR A 204 -3.07 -5.12 15.69
C THR A 204 -4.15 -4.25 15.04
N PHE A 205 -5.41 -4.68 15.09
CA PHE A 205 -6.50 -3.85 14.57
C PHE A 205 -6.66 -2.58 15.43
N GLY A 206 -6.78 -1.42 14.79
CA GLY A 206 -6.98 -0.13 15.45
C GLY A 206 -5.69 0.54 15.97
N GLU A 207 -4.55 -0.13 15.89
CA GLU A 207 -3.24 0.45 16.21
C GLU A 207 -2.46 0.73 14.92
N ALA A 208 -1.83 1.90 14.83
CA ALA A 208 -0.93 2.21 13.72
C ALA A 208 0.43 1.54 13.95
N ASP A 209 0.84 0.70 13.00
CA ASP A 209 2.18 0.12 12.96
C ASP A 209 2.94 0.75 11.78
N LEU A 210 3.80 1.74 12.08
CA LEU A 210 4.60 2.45 11.07
C LEU A 210 5.72 1.60 10.48
N GLN A 211 5.95 0.40 11.02
CA GLN A 211 6.95 -0.53 10.51
C GLN A 211 6.33 -1.59 9.60
N ALA A 212 5.00 -1.67 9.53
CA ALA A 212 4.30 -2.57 8.64
C ALA A 212 4.05 -1.89 7.29
N ILE A 213 4.49 -2.51 6.20
CA ILE A 213 4.01 -2.15 4.87
C ILE A 213 2.62 -2.75 4.75
N GLN A 214 1.62 -1.91 4.54
CA GLN A 214 0.23 -2.33 4.47
C GLN A 214 -0.48 -1.68 3.29
N LEU A 215 -0.97 -2.53 2.40
CA LEU A 215 -1.85 -2.15 1.30
C LEU A 215 -3.30 -2.42 1.69
N PHE A 216 -4.19 -1.56 1.20
CA PHE A 216 -5.63 -1.73 1.33
C PHE A 216 -6.23 -1.68 -0.06
N GLU A 217 -7.22 -2.52 -0.34
CA GLU A 217 -8.11 -2.40 -1.49
C GLU A 217 -9.58 -2.57 -1.10
N ALA A 218 -10.45 -1.74 -1.70
CA ALA A 218 -11.88 -1.75 -1.45
C ALA A 218 -12.65 -2.32 -2.64
N PHE A 219 -13.63 -3.17 -2.33
CA PHE A 219 -14.47 -3.86 -3.29
C PHE A 219 -15.95 -3.75 -2.89
N ALA A 220 -16.81 -3.59 -3.89
CA ALA A 220 -18.22 -3.96 -3.77
C ALA A 220 -18.41 -5.40 -4.22
N ILE A 221 -19.37 -6.10 -3.61
CA ILE A 221 -19.76 -7.42 -4.09
C ILE A 221 -20.87 -7.24 -5.12
N ALA A 222 -20.71 -7.86 -6.29
CA ALA A 222 -21.73 -7.84 -7.31
C ALA A 222 -23.08 -8.36 -6.75
N PRO A 223 -24.24 -7.82 -7.18
CA PRO A 223 -25.54 -8.23 -6.66
C PRO A 223 -25.83 -9.73 -6.80
N ASP A 224 -25.21 -10.39 -7.78
CA ASP A 224 -25.32 -11.82 -8.02
C ASP A 224 -24.35 -12.68 -7.18
N ARG A 225 -23.49 -12.04 -6.39
CA ARG A 225 -22.45 -12.65 -5.53
C ARG A 225 -21.43 -13.50 -6.28
N LYS A 226 -21.11 -13.14 -7.53
CA LYS A 226 -20.16 -13.90 -8.36
C LYS A 226 -18.84 -13.20 -8.62
N SER A 227 -18.73 -11.92 -8.29
CA SER A 227 -17.49 -11.17 -8.46
C SER A 227 -17.35 -10.05 -7.43
N CYS A 228 -16.10 -9.70 -7.18
CA CYS A 228 -15.68 -8.47 -6.53
C CYS A 228 -15.51 -7.38 -7.59
N ILE A 229 -16.06 -6.19 -7.32
CA ILE A 229 -15.94 -5.00 -8.17
C ILE A 229 -15.04 -4.02 -7.43
N TRP A 230 -13.84 -3.79 -7.94
CA TRP A 230 -12.89 -2.84 -7.36
C TRP A 230 -13.47 -1.42 -7.36
N GLN A 231 -13.35 -0.71 -6.24
CA GLN A 231 -13.91 0.63 -6.06
C GLN A 231 -12.84 1.74 -6.02
N GLY A 232 -11.56 1.39 -6.06
CA GLY A 232 -10.47 2.34 -5.82
C GLY A 232 -10.54 2.97 -4.42
N PHE A 233 -9.65 3.94 -4.17
CA PHE A 233 -9.71 4.84 -3.02
C PHE A 233 -9.70 6.29 -3.49
#